data_AF-A0A816FHK9-F1
#
_entry.id   AF-A0A816FHK9-F1
#
_cell.length_a   1.000
_cell.length_b   1.000
_cell.length_c   1.000
_cell.angle_alpha   90.00
_cell.angle_beta   90.00
_cell.angle_gamma   90.00
#
_symmetry.space_group_name_H-M   'P 1'
#
loop_
_entity.id
_entity.type
_entity.pdbx_description
1 polymer ?
#
loop_
_entity_poly.entity_id
_entity_poly.type
_entity_poly.pdbx_seq_one_letter_code
_entity_poly.pdbx_strand_id
1 'polypeptide(L)' 'KHLMLTWAILTQKLLETFESSGKAEIAFNRLSHYELDITQDARQYYFEVMKICKETNPFMDEASKLQYLKDGLKS' A
#
# COMPACT_ATOMS: atom_id res chain seq x y z
N LYS A 1 -37.30 -11.58 1.69
CA LYS A 1 -36.23 -11.42 2.72
C LYS A 1 -34.90 -12.06 2.29
N HIS A 2 -34.87 -13.26 1.70
CA HIS A 2 -33.62 -13.89 1.21
C HIS A 2 -32.87 -13.11 0.12
N LEU A 3 -33.58 -12.54 -0.88
CA LEU A 3 -32.96 -11.83 -2.01
C LEU A 3 -32.08 -10.63 -1.60
N MET A 4 -32.49 -9.91 -0.54
CA MET A 4 -31.78 -8.73 -0.03
C MET A 4 -30.43 -9.10 0.63
N LEU A 5 -30.39 -10.25 1.31
CA LEU A 5 -29.16 -10.78 1.90
C LEU A 5 -28.18 -11.24 0.81
N THR A 6 -28.68 -11.87 -0.25
CA THR A 6 -27.87 -12.33 -1.37
C THR A 6 -27.25 -11.16 -2.14
N TRP A 7 -28.02 -10.09 -2.34
CA TRP A 7 -27.52 -8.88 -2.99
C TRP A 7 -26.42 -8.19 -2.17
N ALA A 8 -26.63 -8.00 -0.87
CA ALA A 8 -25.63 -7.39 0.02
C ALA A 8 -24.30 -8.19 0.01
N ILE A 9 -24.38 -9.52 0.14
CA ILE A 9 -23.21 -10.41 0.10
C ILE A 9 -22.51 -10.33 -1.26
N LEU A 10 -23.26 -10.33 -2.36
CA LEU A 10 -22.71 -10.21 -3.70
C LEU A 10 -21.97 -8.88 -3.88
N THR A 11 -22.61 -7.76 -3.51
CA THR A 11 -21.99 -6.44 -3.63
C THR A 11 -20.75 -6.28 -2.76
N GLN A 12 -20.75 -6.87 -1.56
CA GLN A 12 -19.60 -6.88 -0.67
C GLN A 12 -18.44 -7.69 -1.27
N LYS A 13 -18.70 -8.89 -1.78
CA LYS A 13 -17.69 -9.70 -2.46
C LYS A 13 -17.15 -9.04 -3.73
N LEU A 14 -18.00 -8.33 -4.47
CA LEU A 14 -17.61 -7.56 -5.64
C LEU A 14 -16.65 -6.43 -5.24
N LEU A 15 -17.03 -5.62 -4.24
CA LEU A 15 -16.18 -4.57 -3.68
C LEU A 15 -14.84 -5.11 -3.20
N GLU A 16 -14.83 -6.20 -2.42
CA GLU A 16 -13.61 -6.84 -1.94
C GLU A 16 -12.72 -7.33 -3.09
N THR A 17 -13.32 -7.88 -4.16
CA THR A 17 -12.58 -8.37 -5.34
C THR A 17 -11.95 -7.22 -6.14
N PHE A 18 -12.68 -6.12 -6.30
CA PHE A 18 -12.20 -4.95 -7.05
C PHE A 18 -11.27 -4.03 -6.23
N GLU A 19 -11.43 -3.95 -4.90
CA GLU A 19 -10.51 -3.19 -4.05
C GLU A 19 -9.20 -3.93 -3.78
N SER A 20 -9.23 -5.26 -3.64
CA SER A 20 -8.03 -6.03 -3.27
C SER A 20 -7.06 -6.28 -4.42
N SER A 21 -7.55 -6.49 -5.65
CA SER A 21 -6.73 -7.06 -6.72
C SER A 21 -5.75 -6.10 -7.37
N GLY A 22 -5.97 -4.78 -7.31
CA GLY A 22 -5.10 -3.80 -7.98
C GLY A 22 -4.37 -2.84 -7.05
N LYS A 23 -5.04 -2.37 -5.99
CA LYS A 23 -4.51 -1.25 -5.17
C LYS A 23 -3.26 -1.65 -4.40
N ALA A 24 -3.25 -2.84 -3.79
CA ALA A 24 -2.11 -3.33 -3.03
C ALA A 24 -0.90 -3.62 -3.92
N GLU A 25 -1.13 -4.18 -5.11
CA GLU A 25 -0.06 -4.50 -6.08
C GLU A 25 0.54 -3.23 -6.70
N ILE A 26 -0.29 -2.23 -7.01
CA ILE A 26 0.17 -0.89 -7.44
C ILE A 26 0.96 -0.22 -6.31
N ALA A 27 0.47 -0.27 -5.07
CA ALA A 27 1.18 0.31 -3.93
C ALA A 27 2.52 -0.39 -3.66
N PHE A 28 2.56 -1.72 -3.77
CA PHE A 28 3.79 -2.50 -3.66
C PHE A 28 4.80 -2.11 -4.74
N ASN A 29 4.36 -2.01 -6.00
CA ASN A 29 5.22 -1.62 -7.11
C ASN A 29 5.74 -0.17 -6.96
N ARG A 30 4.92 0.73 -6.40
CA ARG A 30 5.36 2.08 -6.03
C ARG A 30 6.40 2.05 -4.92
N LEU A 31 6.20 1.22 -3.89
CA LEU A 31 7.11 1.10 -2.74
C LEU A 31 8.49 0.58 -3.15
N SER A 32 8.54 -0.42 -4.04
CA SER A 32 9.79 -1.07 -4.47
C SER A 32 10.66 -0.18 -5.35
N HIS A 33 10.09 0.85 -5.98
CA HIS A 33 10.78 1.78 -6.87
C HIS A 33 10.83 3.21 -6.32
N TYR A 34 10.44 3.41 -5.06
CA TYR A 34 10.45 4.74 -4.46
C TYR A 34 11.87 5.07 -3.97
N GLU A 35 12.52 6.00 -4.65
CA GLU A 35 13.86 6.49 -4.32
C GLU A 35 13.79 7.92 -3.75
N LEU A 36 14.78 8.28 -2.94
CA LEU A 36 14.92 9.66 -2.46
C LEU A 36 15.30 10.57 -3.64
N ASP A 37 14.43 11.51 -3.97
CA ASP A 37 14.75 12.55 -4.96
C ASP A 37 15.72 13.59 -4.38
N ILE A 38 16.59 14.15 -5.23
CA ILE A 38 17.62 15.15 -4.88
C ILE A 38 17.00 16.43 -4.30
N THR A 39 15.73 16.69 -4.64
CA THR A 39 14.99 17.86 -4.15
C THR A 39 14.18 17.60 -2.88
N GLN A 40 14.06 16.34 -2.45
CA GLN A 40 13.19 15.93 -1.35
C GLN A 40 13.92 15.92 -0.01
N ASP A 41 13.29 16.47 1.03
CA ASP A 41 13.82 16.37 2.40
C ASP A 41 13.66 14.95 2.95
N ALA A 42 14.62 14.51 3.76
CA ALA A 42 14.65 13.17 4.35
C ALA A 42 13.39 12.88 5.18
N ARG A 43 12.81 13.90 5.83
CA ARG A 43 11.55 13.77 6.58
C ARG A 43 10.37 13.52 5.64
N GLN A 44 10.32 14.22 4.50
CA GLN A 44 9.25 14.04 3.51
C GLN A 44 9.32 12.65 2.89
N TYR A 45 10.53 12.19 2.54
CA TYR A 45 10.77 10.84 2.06
C TYR A 45 10.30 9.79 3.06
N TYR A 46 10.65 9.93 4.34
CA TYR A 46 10.19 9.03 5.39
C TYR A 46 8.66 8.94 5.47
N PHE A 47 7.96 10.08 5.46
CA PHE A 47 6.51 10.10 5.54
C PHE A 47 5.83 9.45 4.33
N GLU A 48 6.34 9.69 3.11
CA GLU A 48 5.79 9.06 1.91
C GLU A 48 6.02 7.54 1.91
N VAL A 49 7.22 7.07 2.28
CA VAL A 49 7.48 5.61 2.39
C VAL A 49 6.56 4.98 3.43
N MET A 50 6.36 5.59 4.61
CA MET A 50 5.45 5.06 5.62
C MET A 50 3.98 5.03 5.16
N LYS A 51 3.57 6.03 4.38
CA LYS A 51 2.23 6.08 3.78
C LYS A 51 2.05 4.96 2.77
N ILE A 52 3.00 4.76 1.84
CA ILE A 52 2.95 3.70 0.84
C ILE A 52 3.01 2.31 1.51
N CYS A 53 3.80 2.12 2.57
CA CYS A 53 3.80 0.89 3.36
C CYS A 53 2.40 0.59 3.94
N LYS A 54 1.70 1.60 4.47
CA LYS A 54 0.34 1.45 5.00
C LYS A 54 -0.69 1.14 3.91
N GLU A 55 -0.53 1.71 2.71
CA GLU A 55 -1.36 1.42 1.54
C GLU A 55 -1.12 0.00 0.99
N THR A 56 0.12 -0.48 1.08
CA THR A 56 0.53 -1.82 0.62
C THR A 56 0.07 -2.92 1.58
N ASN A 57 0.36 -2.75 2.86
CA ASN A 57 -0.04 -3.67 3.92
C ASN A 57 -0.13 -2.91 5.26
N PRO A 58 -1.35 -2.68 5.79
CA PRO A 58 -1.54 -2.01 7.08
C PRO A 58 -0.83 -2.69 8.26
N PHE A 59 -0.55 -4.00 8.14
CA PHE A 59 0.09 -4.83 9.15
C PHE A 59 1.57 -5.12 8.85
N MET A 60 2.18 -4.36 7.93
CA MET A 60 3.60 -4.51 7.61
C MET A 60 4.46 -4.28 8.86
N ASP A 61 5.38 -5.21 9.10
CA ASP A 61 6.29 -5.16 10.24
C ASP A 61 7.33 -4.04 10.10
N GLU A 62 7.91 -3.64 11.23
CA GLU A 62 8.87 -2.55 11.27
C GLU A 62 10.18 -2.86 10.54
N ALA A 63 10.62 -4.12 10.54
CA ALA A 63 11.86 -4.51 9.86
C ALA A 63 11.72 -4.35 8.34
N SER A 64 10.58 -4.78 7.78
CA SER A 64 10.23 -4.58 6.38
C SER A 64 10.17 -3.09 6.01
N LYS A 65 9.53 -2.27 6.84
CA LYS A 65 9.47 -0.80 6.63
C LYS A 65 10.85 -0.16 6.60
N LEU A 66 11.74 -0.56 7.52
CA LEU A 66 13.11 -0.08 7.58
C LEU A 66 13.95 -0.54 6.38
N GLN A 67 13.67 -1.73 5.84
CA GLN A 67 14.34 -2.23 4.65
C GLN A 67 14.02 -1.34 3.43
N TYR A 68 12.75 -1.04 3.17
CA TYR A 68 12.36 -0.14 2.09
C TYR A 68 12.94 1.27 2.23
N LEU A 69 12.95 1.82 3.45
CA LEU A 69 13.59 3.11 3.70
C LEU A 69 15.07 3.10 3.32
N LYS A 70 15.81 2.04 3.68
CA LYS A 70 17.24 1.91 3.37
C LYS A 70 17.52 1.71 1.89
N ASP A 71 16.66 0.95 1.21
CA ASP A 71 16.88 0.63 -0.19
C ASP A 71 16.71 1.86 -1.10
N GLY A 72 15.70 2.71 -0.84
CA GLY A 72 15.52 3.96 -1.58
C GLY A 72 16.50 5.08 -1.23
N LEU A 73 17.37 4.89 -0.22
CA LEU A 73 18.46 5.81 0.13
C LEU A 73 19.80 5.46 -0.55
N LYS A 74 19.90 4.32 -1.24
CA LYS A 74 21.13 3.84 -1.88
C LYS A 74 21.31 4.30 -3.34
N SER A 75 20.44 5.18 -3.83
CA SER A 75 20.57 5.82 -5.16
C SER A 75 21.65 6.90 -5.13
#